data_AF-A0A452XFA0-F1
#
_entry.id   AF-A0A452XFA0-F1
#
_cell.length_a   1.000
_cell.length_b   1.000
_cell.length_c   1.000
_cell.angle_alpha   90.00
_cell.angle_beta   90.00
_cell.angle_gamma   90.00
#
_symmetry.space_group_name_H-M   'P 1'
#
loop_
_entity.id
_entity.type
_entity.pdbx_description
1 polymer ?
#
loop_
_entity_poly.entity_id
_entity_poly.type
_entity_poly.pdbx_seq_one_letter_code
_entity_poly.pdbx_strand_id
1 'polypeptide(L)'
;LLFDTNVEQRVNDFVSAAIAQANVTRTNHIMWTMGDDFNYQYAESWFRNMDRLIHYVNKDGRVHALYSTPSIYTDAKHASNESWPLKQDDYFPYADSTNAYWTGYFTSRPTFKGYVRMLSGYYL
;
A
#
# COMPACT_ATOMS: atom_id res chain seq x y z
N LEU A 1 13.17 -14.00 -3.44
CA LEU A 1 14.19 -14.36 -2.43
C LEU A 1 15.52 -13.76 -2.84
N LEU A 2 16.14 -13.02 -1.93
CA LEU A 2 17.45 -12.40 -2.15
C LEU A 2 18.54 -13.31 -1.58
N PHE A 3 19.45 -13.72 -2.45
CA PHE A 3 20.62 -14.55 -2.19
C PHE A 3 21.86 -13.75 -2.54
N ASP A 4 23.01 -14.09 -1.97
CA ASP A 4 24.26 -13.33 -2.19
C ASP A 4 24.67 -13.32 -3.68
N THR A 5 24.22 -14.31 -4.45
CA THR A 5 24.47 -14.44 -5.89
C THR A 5 23.58 -13.57 -6.78
N ASN A 6 22.47 -13.02 -6.27
CA ASN A 6 21.51 -12.23 -7.06
C ASN A 6 21.24 -10.81 -6.52
N VAL A 7 22.10 -10.32 -5.62
CA VAL A 7 21.95 -9.02 -4.96
C VAL A 7 21.79 -7.89 -5.97
N GLU A 8 22.69 -7.78 -6.95
CA GLU A 8 22.68 -6.69 -7.94
C GLU A 8 21.36 -6.65 -8.73
N GLN A 9 20.90 -7.81 -9.21
CA GLN A 9 19.64 -7.92 -9.93
C GLN A 9 18.47 -7.47 -9.04
N ARG A 10 18.41 -7.93 -7.78
CA ARG A 10 17.32 -7.59 -6.87
C ARG A 10 17.31 -6.12 -6.46
N VAL A 11 18.48 -5.50 -6.32
CA VAL A 11 18.60 -4.06 -6.10
C VAL A 11 18.12 -3.28 -7.33
N ASN A 12 18.48 -3.71 -8.54
CA ASN A 12 18.00 -3.09 -9.78
C ASN A 12 16.46 -3.20 -9.94
N ASP A 13 15.88 -4.36 -9.61
CA ASP A 13 14.43 -4.57 -9.59
C ASP A 13 13.76 -3.59 -8.60
N PHE A 14 14.31 -3.49 -7.38
CA PHE A 14 13.82 -2.60 -6.33
C PHE A 14 13.84 -1.13 -6.77
N VAL A 15 14.99 -0.66 -7.27
CA VAL A 15 15.17 0.72 -7.72
C VAL A 15 14.23 1.03 -8.88
N SER A 16 14.09 0.13 -9.84
CA SER A 16 13.20 0.32 -11.00
C SER A 16 11.74 0.48 -10.57
N ALA A 17 11.27 -0.38 -9.67
CA ALA A 17 9.92 -0.27 -9.11
C ALA A 17 9.73 1.02 -8.28
N ALA A 18 10.74 1.43 -7.51
CA ALA A 18 10.68 2.63 -6.69
C ALA A 18 10.58 3.89 -7.57
N ILE A 19 11.39 4.00 -8.62
CA ILE A 19 11.34 5.11 -9.56
C ILE A 19 10.01 5.13 -10.33
N ALA A 20 9.49 3.98 -10.74
CA ALA A 20 8.19 3.91 -11.41
C ALA A 20 7.05 4.49 -10.54
N GLN A 21 7.02 4.15 -9.25
CA GLN A 21 6.03 4.72 -8.32
C GLN A 21 6.31 6.19 -7.99
N ALA A 22 7.58 6.58 -7.85
CA ALA A 22 7.96 7.97 -7.60
C ALA A 22 7.50 8.89 -8.74
N ASN A 23 7.54 8.44 -10.00
CA ASN A 23 7.10 9.22 -11.16
C ASN A 23 5.61 9.58 -11.15
N VAL A 24 4.79 8.88 -10.37
CA VAL A 24 3.34 9.14 -10.21
C VAL A 24 2.98 9.65 -8.82
N THR A 25 3.96 9.96 -7.98
CA THR A 25 3.78 10.38 -6.58
C THR A 25 4.42 11.75 -6.35
N ARG A 26 3.70 12.69 -5.73
CA ARG A 26 4.29 13.98 -5.30
C ARG A 26 5.25 13.75 -4.13
N THR A 27 6.30 14.55 -3.99
CA THR A 27 7.41 14.41 -3.03
C THR A 27 8.40 13.26 -3.31
N ASN A 28 9.49 13.24 -2.56
CA ASN A 28 10.55 12.21 -2.57
C ASN A 28 10.27 11.01 -1.64
N HIS A 29 9.04 10.85 -1.13
CA HIS A 29 8.65 9.73 -0.28
C HIS A 29 7.61 8.86 -0.99
N ILE A 30 7.82 7.55 -1.06
CA ILE A 30 6.83 6.59 -1.55
C ILE A 30 6.56 5.52 -0.48
N MET A 31 5.41 4.87 -0.55
CA MET A 31 5.03 3.82 0.40
C MET A 31 4.81 2.51 -0.34
N TRP A 32 5.46 1.44 0.13
CA TRP A 32 5.18 0.06 -0.28
C TRP A 32 4.43 -0.65 0.83
N THR A 33 3.24 -1.15 0.51
CA THR A 33 2.43 -1.98 1.39
C THR A 33 2.92 -3.43 1.30
N MET A 34 4.01 -3.72 2.01
CA MET A 34 4.69 -5.02 1.99
C MET A 34 3.85 -6.12 2.64
N GLY A 35 2.83 -6.63 1.96
CA GLY A 35 1.92 -7.65 2.45
C GLY A 35 0.76 -7.89 1.49
N ASP A 36 -0.11 -8.82 1.86
CA ASP A 36 -1.34 -9.16 1.13
C ASP A 36 -2.26 -9.96 2.06
N ASP A 37 -3.41 -10.42 1.56
CA ASP A 37 -4.38 -11.24 2.29
C ASP A 37 -3.73 -12.40 3.07
N PHE A 38 -3.92 -12.40 4.39
CA PHE A 38 -3.46 -13.44 5.33
C PHE A 38 -1.95 -13.79 5.24
N ASN A 39 -1.12 -12.85 4.79
CA ASN A 39 0.33 -12.98 4.82
C ASN A 39 0.91 -12.91 6.25
N TYR A 40 2.24 -13.05 6.36
CA TYR A 40 2.99 -13.01 7.63
C TYR A 40 2.70 -14.13 8.64
N GLN A 41 1.99 -15.21 8.27
CA GLN A 41 1.87 -16.41 9.11
C GLN A 41 3.24 -16.98 9.52
N TYR A 42 4.22 -16.88 8.61
CA TYR A 42 5.64 -17.04 8.92
C TYR A 42 6.39 -15.74 8.60
N ALA A 43 6.26 -14.76 9.49
CA ALA A 43 6.77 -13.39 9.33
C ALA A 43 8.28 -13.31 9.02
N GLU A 44 9.07 -14.23 9.58
CA GLU A 44 10.52 -14.31 9.36
C GLU A 44 10.90 -14.36 7.87
N SER A 45 10.06 -15.00 7.04
CA SER A 45 10.29 -15.06 5.59
C SER A 45 10.30 -13.68 4.93
N TRP A 46 9.45 -12.76 5.40
CA TRP A 46 9.36 -11.39 4.90
C TRP A 46 10.48 -10.53 5.45
N PHE A 47 10.63 -10.49 6.78
CA PHE A 47 11.63 -9.66 7.46
C PHE A 47 13.06 -9.98 7.02
N ARG A 48 13.42 -11.26 6.93
CA ARG A 48 14.76 -11.65 6.47
C ARG A 48 15.09 -11.15 5.06
N ASN A 49 14.12 -11.08 4.15
CA ASN A 49 14.34 -10.54 2.81
C ASN A 49 14.33 -9.00 2.81
N MET A 50 13.44 -8.37 3.59
CA MET A 50 13.38 -6.91 3.71
C MET A 50 14.66 -6.34 4.33
N ASP A 51 15.20 -6.95 5.38
CA ASP A 51 16.47 -6.55 6.00
C ASP A 51 17.61 -6.53 4.98
N ARG A 52 17.72 -7.58 4.17
CA ARG A 52 18.74 -7.66 3.12
C ARG A 52 18.51 -6.62 2.02
N LEU A 53 17.27 -6.42 1.59
CA LEU A 53 16.94 -5.40 0.60
C LEU A 53 17.30 -4.00 1.11
N ILE A 54 16.86 -3.64 2.31
CA ILE A 54 17.18 -2.36 2.95
C ILE A 54 18.70 -2.19 3.04
N HIS A 55 19.44 -3.21 3.48
CA HIS A 55 20.89 -3.16 3.57
C HIS A 55 21.56 -2.87 2.22
N TYR A 56 21.27 -3.68 1.19
CA TYR A 56 21.96 -3.57 -0.10
C TYR A 56 21.49 -2.37 -0.92
N VAL A 57 20.21 -2.00 -0.87
CA VAL A 57 19.69 -0.80 -1.54
C VAL A 57 20.29 0.47 -0.94
N ASN A 58 20.37 0.55 0.40
CA ASN A 58 20.99 1.72 1.04
C ASN A 58 22.50 1.78 0.81
N LYS A 59 23.17 0.63 0.64
CA LYS A 59 24.59 0.57 0.27
C LYS A 59 24.84 0.99 -1.18
N ASP A 60 23.93 0.64 -2.08
CA ASP A 60 23.95 1.08 -3.48
C ASP A 60 23.72 2.60 -3.60
N GLY A 61 22.81 3.15 -2.78
CA GLY A 61 22.68 4.60 -2.58
C GLY A 61 21.86 5.35 -3.63
N ARG A 62 21.37 4.69 -4.70
CA ARG A 62 20.46 5.33 -5.68
C ARG A 62 19.12 5.74 -5.09
N VAL A 63 18.63 5.00 -4.09
CA VAL A 63 17.42 5.29 -3.31
C VAL A 63 17.65 4.93 -1.84
N HIS A 64 16.81 5.47 -0.95
CA HIS A 64 16.85 5.14 0.47
C HIS A 64 15.60 4.34 0.87
N ALA A 65 15.81 3.18 1.48
CA ALA A 65 14.78 2.28 1.97
C ALA A 65 14.85 2.16 3.49
N LEU A 66 13.69 2.08 4.14
CA LEU A 66 13.55 1.91 5.58
C LEU A 66 12.27 1.13 5.93
N TYR A 67 12.25 0.52 7.10
CA TYR A 67 10.98 0.14 7.72
C TYR A 67 10.21 1.39 8.11
N SER A 68 8.90 1.37 7.88
CA SER A 68 8.04 2.51 8.16
C SER A 68 6.62 2.03 8.47
N THR A 69 5.78 2.97 8.88
CA THR A 69 4.34 2.79 9.08
C THR A 69 3.59 3.86 8.26
N PRO A 70 2.28 3.68 8.00
CA PRO A 70 1.49 4.70 7.33
C PRO A 70 1.53 6.07 8.03
N SER A 71 1.63 6.10 9.37
CA SER A 71 1.76 7.36 10.12
C SER A 71 3.10 8.05 9.86
N ILE A 72 4.22 7.33 9.92
CA ILE A 72 5.56 7.90 9.64
C ILE A 72 5.63 8.41 8.20
N TYR A 73 5.05 7.68 7.25
CA TYR A 73 4.96 8.12 5.86
C TYR A 73 4.13 9.42 5.72
N THR A 74 2.96 9.48 6.35
CA THR A 74 2.12 10.69 6.33
C THR A 74 2.82 11.88 6.99
N ASP A 75 3.54 11.68 8.09
CA ASP A 75 4.31 12.75 8.74
C ASP A 75 5.40 13.30 7.80
N ALA A 76 6.12 12.42 7.09
CA ALA A 76 7.10 12.82 6.09
C ALA A 76 6.47 13.57 4.90
N LYS A 77 5.26 13.18 4.48
CA LYS A 77 4.48 13.91 3.47
C LYS A 77 4.05 15.29 3.97
N HIS A 78 3.55 15.37 5.19
CA HIS A 78 3.12 16.63 5.80
C HIS A 78 4.29 17.60 5.99
N ALA A 79 5.48 17.10 6.33
CA ALA A 79 6.69 17.91 6.50
C ALA A 79 7.25 18.46 5.17
N SER A 80 6.81 17.93 4.02
CA SER A 80 7.23 18.43 2.72
C SER A 80 6.57 19.78 2.39
N ASN A 81 7.31 20.68 1.76
CA ASN A 81 6.78 21.98 1.31
C ASN A 81 6.03 21.84 -0.03
N GLU A 82 5.00 21.01 -0.05
CA GLU A 82 4.17 20.72 -1.22
C GLU A 82 2.73 21.21 -1.04
N SER A 83 2.10 21.59 -2.16
CA SER A 83 0.66 21.83 -2.20
C SER A 83 -0.07 20.55 -2.62
N TRP A 84 -1.23 20.29 -2.02
CA TRP A 84 -2.03 19.08 -2.26
C TRP A 84 -3.32 19.42 -3.00
N PRO A 85 -3.75 18.59 -3.97
CA PRO A 85 -5.01 18.83 -4.67
C PRO A 85 -6.18 18.54 -3.73
N LEU A 86 -7.23 19.34 -3.82
CA LEU A 86 -8.46 19.13 -3.06
C LEU A 86 -9.31 18.03 -3.73
N LYS A 87 -9.74 17.04 -2.95
CA LYS A 87 -10.81 16.11 -3.31
C LYS A 87 -12.05 16.43 -2.48
N GLN A 88 -13.18 16.62 -3.15
CA GLN A 88 -14.52 16.77 -2.54
C GLN A 88 -15.39 15.58 -2.94
N ASP A 89 -16.50 15.33 -2.23
CA ASP A 89 -17.40 14.19 -2.44
C ASP A 89 -16.76 12.80 -2.23
N ASP A 90 -17.44 11.74 -2.67
CA ASP A 90 -17.06 10.34 -2.44
C ASP A 90 -16.32 9.68 -3.63
N TYR A 91 -16.06 8.39 -3.52
CA TYR A 91 -15.43 7.55 -4.56
C TYR A 91 -16.40 6.48 -5.09
N PHE A 92 -17.72 6.73 -5.05
CA PHE A 92 -18.73 5.81 -5.59
C PHE A 92 -19.25 6.23 -6.97
N PRO A 93 -19.64 5.26 -7.83
CA PRO A 93 -19.43 3.81 -7.71
C PRO A 93 -18.02 3.38 -8.16
N TYR A 94 -17.50 2.31 -7.55
CA TYR A 94 -16.20 1.72 -7.92
C TYR A 94 -16.34 0.75 -9.11
N ALA A 95 -15.37 0.77 -10.02
CA ALA A 95 -15.17 -0.23 -11.06
C ALA A 95 -13.67 -0.51 -11.21
N ASP A 96 -13.31 -1.80 -11.29
CA ASP A 96 -11.93 -2.26 -11.44
C ASP A 96 -11.55 -2.55 -12.91
N SER A 97 -12.53 -2.71 -13.78
CA SER A 97 -12.36 -2.89 -15.22
C SER A 97 -13.55 -2.38 -16.02
N THR A 98 -13.41 -2.30 -17.34
CA THR A 98 -14.48 -1.88 -18.26
C THR A 98 -15.71 -2.77 -18.08
N ASN A 99 -16.87 -2.15 -17.83
CA ASN A 99 -18.16 -2.82 -17.58
C ASN A 99 -18.24 -3.68 -16.29
N ALA A 100 -17.31 -3.53 -15.35
CA ALA A 100 -17.32 -4.24 -14.07
C ALA A 100 -17.59 -3.25 -12.91
N TYR A 101 -18.78 -2.66 -12.87
CA TYR A 101 -19.17 -1.78 -11.76
C TYR A 101 -19.60 -2.59 -10.54
N TRP A 102 -19.03 -2.26 -9.39
CA TRP A 102 -19.29 -2.95 -8.12
C TRP A 102 -20.50 -2.34 -7.43
N THR A 103 -21.64 -2.25 -8.12
CA THR A 103 -22.90 -1.73 -7.56
C THR A 103 -23.85 -2.85 -7.11
N GLY A 104 -23.62 -4.09 -7.53
CA GLY A 104 -24.44 -5.24 -7.15
C GLY A 104 -24.45 -5.50 -5.64
N TYR A 105 -23.30 -5.31 -4.97
CA TYR A 105 -23.20 -5.53 -3.51
C TYR A 105 -23.99 -4.51 -2.68
N PHE A 106 -24.48 -3.43 -3.28
CA PHE A 106 -25.42 -2.52 -2.62
C PHE A 106 -26.69 -3.27 -2.19
N THR A 107 -27.16 -4.23 -3.01
CA THR A 107 -28.39 -5.01 -2.75
C THR A 107 -28.13 -6.47 -2.37
N SER A 108 -26.96 -7.04 -2.66
CA SER A 108 -26.65 -8.44 -2.31
C SER A 108 -26.91 -8.74 -0.82
N ARG A 109 -27.56 -9.88 -0.54
CA ARG A 109 -27.97 -10.32 0.81
C ARG A 109 -28.90 -9.29 1.52
N PRO A 110 -30.05 -8.92 0.92
CA PRO A 110 -30.90 -7.84 1.44
C PRO A 110 -31.47 -8.15 2.83
N THR A 111 -31.82 -9.41 3.13
CA THR A 111 -32.29 -9.83 4.46
C THR A 111 -31.25 -9.55 5.54
N PHE A 112 -29.98 -9.82 5.26
CA PHE A 112 -28.89 -9.57 6.21
C PHE A 112 -28.66 -8.08 6.42
N LYS A 113 -28.69 -7.27 5.35
CA LYS A 113 -28.59 -5.79 5.45
C LYS A 113 -29.75 -5.22 6.30
N GLY A 114 -30.97 -5.73 6.11
CA GLY A 114 -32.12 -5.37 6.93
C GLY A 114 -31.93 -5.74 8.41
N TYR A 115 -31.42 -6.94 8.68
CA TYR A 115 -31.13 -7.41 10.03
C TYR A 115 -30.08 -6.53 10.75
N VAL A 116 -29.01 -6.13 10.04
CA VAL A 116 -28.01 -5.19 10.58
C VAL A 116 -28.65 -3.86 10.96
N ARG A 117 -29.55 -3.30 10.12
CA ARG A 117 -30.26 -2.05 10.44
C ARG A 117 -31.17 -2.20 11.66
N MET A 118 -31.90 -3.32 11.75
CA MET A 118 -32.78 -3.60 12.89
C MET A 118 -31.98 -3.66 14.20
N LEU A 119 -30.86 -4.40 14.22
CA LEU A 119 -30.02 -4.53 15.42
C LEU A 119 -29.31 -3.22 15.77
N SER A 120 -28.92 -2.42 14.77
CA SER A 120 -28.36 -1.08 15.02
C SER A 120 -29.35 -0.17 15.74
N GLY A 121 -30.65 -0.28 15.46
CA GLY A 121 -31.69 0.48 16.14
C GLY A 121 -31.95 -0.01 17.57
N TYR A 122 -31.71 -1.29 17.86
CA TYR A 122 -31.83 -1.86 19.21
C TYR A 122 -30.62 -1.58 20.10
N TYR A 123 -29.44 -1.34 19.52
CA TYR A 123 -28.21 -1.05 20.27
C TYR A 123 -28.20 0.35 20.91
N LEU A 124 -29.02 1.28 20.40
CA LEU A 124 -29.22 2.62 20.96
C LEU A 124 -30.33 2.60 22.01
#